data_AF-A0A671THE2-F1
#
_entry.id   AF-A0A671THE2-F1
#
_cell.length_a   1.000
_cell.length_b   1.000
_cell.length_c   1.000
_cell.angle_alpha   90.00
_cell.angle_beta   90.00
_cell.angle_gamma   90.00
#
_symmetry.space_group_name_H-M   'P 1'
#
loop_
_entity.id
_entity.type
_entity.pdbx_description
1 polymer ?
#
loop_
_entity_poly.entity_id
_entity_poly.type
_entity_poly.pdbx_seq_one_letter_code
_entity_poly.pdbx_strand_id
1 'polypeptide(L)'
;MILFSLVLFFMFSDSSGQATLTQSPGAQSVAPGQTVSIRCKVSQSTSYSWYQQRDGETPKLLIYNANSRESGIPGRFTGSGSNSAFTLTISGVQAEDAAVYYCQSFHYPNSQHVFTQ
;
A
#
# COMPACT_ATOMS: atom_id res chain seq x y z
N MET A 1 20.97 -18.90 -9.91
CA MET A 1 20.09 -18.23 -8.93
C MET A 1 20.05 -16.77 -9.31
N ILE A 2 19.11 -16.40 -10.20
CA ILE A 2 19.04 -15.04 -10.75
C ILE A 2 18.26 -14.21 -9.74
N LEU A 3 18.96 -13.33 -9.03
CA LEU A 3 18.38 -12.39 -8.10
C LEU A 3 17.70 -11.30 -8.95
N PHE A 4 16.37 -11.33 -9.05
CA PHE A 4 15.60 -10.26 -9.70
C PHE A 4 15.65 -9.01 -8.81
N SER A 5 16.68 -8.17 -9.00
CA SER A 5 16.79 -6.87 -8.34
C SER A 5 16.40 -5.79 -9.33
N LEU A 6 15.12 -5.44 -9.36
CA LEU A 6 14.66 -4.19 -9.99
C LEU A 6 14.35 -3.20 -8.86
N VAL A 7 15.18 -2.17 -8.71
CA VAL A 7 14.98 -1.09 -7.75
C VAL A 7 14.51 0.14 -8.53
N LEU A 8 13.22 0.46 -8.45
CA LEU A 8 12.63 1.69 -8.98
C LEU A 8 12.28 2.59 -7.80
N PHE A 9 13.07 3.65 -7.59
CA PHE A 9 12.81 4.64 -6.54
C PHE A 9 11.66 5.56 -6.96
N PHE A 10 10.52 5.46 -6.27
CA PHE A 10 9.49 6.49 -6.33
C PHE A 10 9.13 6.95 -4.90
N MET A 11 9.59 8.15 -4.53
CA MET A 11 9.10 8.83 -3.33
C MET A 11 7.93 9.70 -3.78
N PHE A 12 6.70 9.19 -3.70
CA PHE A 12 5.50 9.99 -3.93
C PHE A 12 5.08 10.65 -2.61
N SER A 13 5.21 11.98 -2.54
CA SER A 13 4.61 12.81 -1.51
C SER A 13 3.55 13.67 -2.20
N ASP A 14 2.29 13.26 -2.16
CA ASP A 14 1.19 14.13 -2.58
C ASP A 14 0.78 15.04 -1.41
N SER A 15 0.57 16.32 -1.68
CA SER A 15 0.37 17.38 -0.69
C SER A 15 -0.74 18.33 -1.12
N SER A 16 -1.99 18.02 -0.76
CA SER A 16 -3.13 18.93 -0.90
C SER A 16 -3.35 19.76 0.38
N GLY A 17 -2.48 20.74 0.65
CA GLY A 17 -2.68 21.85 1.62
C GLY A 17 -2.93 21.53 3.11
N GLN A 18 -3.29 20.31 3.51
CA GLN A 18 -3.63 19.92 4.88
C GLN A 18 -3.33 18.42 5.17
N ALA A 19 -3.10 17.64 4.12
CA ALA A 19 -2.87 16.20 4.16
C ALA A 19 -1.48 15.87 3.61
N THR A 20 -0.60 15.28 4.41
CA THR A 20 0.65 14.69 3.90
C THR A 20 0.54 13.19 4.02
N LEU A 21 0.77 12.49 2.91
CA LEU A 21 0.80 11.04 2.84
C LEU A 21 2.23 10.59 2.50
N THR A 22 2.78 9.66 3.28
CA THR A 22 4.14 9.13 3.07
C THR A 22 4.12 7.60 3.13
N GLN A 23 4.70 6.96 2.11
CA GLN A 23 4.81 5.51 2.03
C GLN A 23 6.27 5.05 2.21
N SER A 24 6.46 3.91 2.89
CA SER A 24 7.79 3.34 3.14
C SER A 24 7.75 1.81 3.27
N PRO A 25 8.76 1.08 2.76
CA PRO A 25 9.83 1.58 1.90
C PRO A 25 9.30 1.98 0.52
N GLY A 26 9.99 2.88 -0.18
CA GLY A 26 9.60 3.31 -1.54
C GLY A 26 9.74 2.20 -2.59
N ALA A 27 10.68 1.27 -2.39
CA ALA A 27 10.82 0.05 -3.17
C ALA A 27 11.48 -1.04 -2.32
N GLN A 28 11.16 -2.30 -2.59
CA GLN A 28 11.74 -3.44 -1.89
C GLN A 28 11.76 -4.68 -2.79
N SER A 29 12.89 -5.39 -2.79
CA SER A 29 13.01 -6.72 -3.40
C SER A 29 12.90 -7.78 -2.31
N VAL A 30 12.08 -8.79 -2.53
CA VAL A 30 11.75 -9.82 -1.52
C VAL A 30 11.80 -11.19 -2.18
N ALA A 31 12.47 -12.15 -1.55
CA ALA A 31 12.49 -13.52 -2.05
C ALA A 31 11.14 -14.22 -1.82
N PRO A 32 10.72 -15.14 -2.70
CA PRO A 32 9.52 -15.93 -2.49
C PRO A 32 9.51 -16.63 -1.13
N GLY A 33 8.34 -16.69 -0.49
CA GLY A 33 8.14 -17.27 0.84
C GLY A 33 8.48 -16.35 2.02
N GLN A 34 9.13 -15.20 1.79
CA GLN A 34 9.40 -14.22 2.84
C GLN A 34 8.15 -13.36 3.14
N THR A 35 8.21 -12.61 4.24
CA THR A 35 7.18 -11.63 4.62
C THR A 35 7.67 -10.22 4.33
N VAL A 36 6.79 -9.39 3.80
CA VAL A 36 7.05 -7.95 3.58
C VAL A 36 5.97 -7.10 4.23
N SER A 37 6.38 -5.93 4.72
CA SER A 37 5.46 -4.95 5.30
C SER A 37 5.71 -3.57 4.66
N ILE A 38 4.62 -2.95 4.20
CA ILE A 38 4.61 -1.62 3.60
C ILE A 38 3.82 -0.71 4.53
N ARG A 39 4.42 0.41 4.93
CA ARG A 39 3.84 1.39 5.85
C ARG A 39 3.39 2.63 5.11
N CYS A 40 2.22 3.12 5.47
CA CYS A 40 1.63 4.37 5.03
C CYS A 40 1.38 5.27 6.25
N LYS A 41 1.94 6.47 6.23
CA LYS A 41 1.74 7.48 7.27
C LYS A 41 0.96 8.66 6.71
N VAL A 42 -0.05 9.12 7.43
CA VAL A 42 -0.92 10.23 7.04
C VAL A 42 -1.03 11.23 8.18
N SER A 43 -1.00 12.53 7.88
CA SER A 43 -1.12 13.58 8.91
C SER A 43 -2.48 13.57 9.63
N GLN A 44 -3.58 13.38 8.90
CA GLN A 44 -4.96 13.29 9.42
C GLN A 44 -5.81 12.48 8.45
N SER A 45 -6.51 11.41 8.84
CA SER A 45 -7.48 10.75 7.95
C SER A 45 -8.52 9.95 8.73
N THR A 46 -9.63 9.64 8.05
CA THR A 46 -10.79 8.92 8.60
C THR A 46 -10.93 7.50 8.06
N SER A 47 -10.41 7.21 6.87
CA SER A 47 -10.44 5.88 6.27
C SER A 47 -9.23 5.64 5.36
N TYR A 48 -8.88 4.36 5.17
CA TYR A 48 -7.66 3.94 4.49
C TYR A 48 -7.88 2.67 3.69
N SER A 49 -7.27 2.66 2.52
CA SER A 49 -7.31 1.53 1.59
C SER A 49 -5.93 1.24 1.02
N TRP A 50 -5.67 -0.03 0.72
CA TRP A 50 -4.48 -0.51 0.00
C TRP A 50 -4.88 -1.04 -1.36
N TYR A 51 -4.13 -0.64 -2.37
CA TYR A 51 -4.30 -1.08 -3.75
C TYR A 51 -3.03 -1.75 -4.26
N GLN A 52 -3.21 -2.73 -5.15
CA GLN A 52 -2.14 -3.34 -5.93
C GLN A 52 -2.33 -2.98 -7.40
N GLN A 53 -1.27 -2.55 -8.05
CA GLN A 53 -1.23 -2.35 -9.48
C GLN A 53 -0.09 -3.16 -10.08
N ARG A 54 -0.44 -4.17 -10.87
CA ARG A 54 0.52 -4.89 -11.72
C ARG A 54 0.76 -4.11 -13.00
N ASP A 55 1.89 -4.36 -13.65
CA ASP A 55 2.25 -3.70 -14.90
C ASP A 55 1.14 -3.87 -15.95
N GLY A 56 0.63 -2.75 -16.47
CA GLY A 56 -0.45 -2.73 -17.46
C GLY A 56 -1.85 -3.03 -16.91
N GLU A 57 -2.01 -3.31 -15.61
CA GLU A 57 -3.31 -3.49 -14.97
C GLU A 57 -3.80 -2.20 -14.28
N THR A 58 -5.11 -2.12 -14.08
CA THR A 58 -5.72 -1.08 -13.24
C THR A 58 -5.51 -1.41 -11.75
N PRO A 59 -5.39 -0.40 -10.86
CA PRO A 59 -5.31 -0.63 -9.42
C PRO A 59 -6.48 -1.48 -8.90
N LYS A 60 -6.16 -2.54 -8.14
CA LYS A 60 -7.11 -3.46 -7.50
C LYS A 60 -7.08 -3.26 -5.99
N LEU A 61 -8.26 -3.18 -5.38
CA LEU A 61 -8.41 -3.04 -3.93
C LEU A 61 -7.98 -4.33 -3.22
N LEU A 62 -7.10 -4.21 -2.22
CA LEU A 62 -6.65 -5.32 -1.37
C LEU A 62 -7.30 -5.28 0.00
N ILE A 63 -7.14 -4.14 0.68
CA ILE A 63 -7.59 -3.90 2.05
C ILE A 63 -8.33 -2.58 2.07
N TYR A 64 -9.45 -2.50 2.77
CA TYR A 64 -10.19 -1.27 3.07
C TYR A 64 -10.43 -1.16 4.58
N ASN A 65 -10.82 0.03 5.05
CA ASN A 65 -11.03 0.31 6.47
C ASN A 65 -9.86 -0.16 7.37
N ALA A 66 -8.63 0.05 6.90
CA ALA A 66 -7.36 -0.33 7.54
C ALA A 66 -7.07 -1.84 7.70
N ASN A 67 -8.07 -2.68 7.93
CA ASN A 67 -7.88 -4.10 8.27
C ASN A 67 -8.85 -5.07 7.57
N SER A 68 -9.84 -4.57 6.84
CA SER A 68 -10.83 -5.40 6.16
C SER A 68 -10.31 -5.80 4.79
N ARG A 69 -10.19 -7.10 4.56
CA ARG A 69 -9.70 -7.62 3.27
C ARG A 69 -10.84 -7.73 2.27
N GLU A 70 -10.61 -7.26 1.06
CA GLU A 70 -11.56 -7.37 -0.04
C GLU A 70 -11.82 -8.85 -0.41
N SER A 71 -13.04 -9.14 -0.88
CA SER A 71 -13.43 -10.50 -1.25
C SER A 71 -12.55 -11.03 -2.39
N GLY A 72 -12.15 -12.30 -2.30
CA GLY A 72 -11.27 -12.94 -3.28
C GLY A 72 -9.78 -12.63 -3.12
N ILE A 73 -9.39 -11.73 -2.21
CA ILE A 73 -7.98 -11.47 -1.92
C ILE A 73 -7.40 -12.57 -1.00
N PRO A 74 -6.21 -13.11 -1.31
CA PRO A 74 -5.63 -14.21 -0.54
C PRO A 74 -5.41 -13.92 0.95
N GLY A 75 -5.48 -14.99 1.75
CA GLY A 75 -5.24 -15.03 3.20
C GLY A 75 -3.97 -14.31 3.68
N ARG A 76 -2.94 -14.32 2.85
CA ARG A 76 -1.61 -13.75 3.11
C ARG A 76 -1.56 -12.23 3.16
N PHE A 77 -2.52 -11.54 2.54
CA PHE A 77 -2.61 -10.09 2.62
C PHE A 77 -3.37 -9.69 3.88
N THR A 78 -2.74 -8.85 4.70
CA THR A 78 -3.31 -8.37 5.96
C THR A 78 -3.05 -6.89 6.13
N GLY A 79 -4.05 -6.17 6.65
CA GLY A 79 -3.93 -4.76 7.00
C GLY A 79 -3.94 -4.57 8.51
N SER A 80 -3.19 -3.57 8.98
CA SER A 80 -3.18 -3.15 10.38
C SER A 80 -2.95 -1.65 10.49
N GLY A 81 -3.28 -1.07 11.64
CA GLY A 81 -3.00 0.34 11.95
C GLY A 81 -4.21 1.12 12.43
N SER A 82 -3.96 2.35 12.85
CA SER A 82 -4.97 3.29 13.35
C SER A 82 -4.48 4.73 13.20
N ASN A 83 -5.43 5.67 13.17
CA ASN A 83 -5.28 7.14 13.21
C ASN A 83 -4.39 7.80 12.14
N SER A 84 -3.11 7.45 12.08
CA SER A 84 -2.08 8.15 11.31
C SER A 84 -1.05 7.22 10.68
N ALA A 85 -1.09 5.92 10.98
CA ALA A 85 -0.12 4.96 10.44
C ALA A 85 -0.75 3.59 10.23
N PHE A 86 -0.55 3.04 9.04
CA PHE A 86 -1.15 1.79 8.59
C PHE A 86 -0.13 0.96 7.86
N THR A 87 -0.26 -0.36 7.98
CA THR A 87 0.70 -1.32 7.43
C THR A 87 -0.05 -2.38 6.65
N LEU A 88 0.33 -2.57 5.39
CA LEU A 88 0.03 -3.76 4.62
C LEU A 88 1.14 -4.79 4.88
N THR A 89 0.76 -6.00 5.24
CA THR A 89 1.68 -7.13 5.39
C THR A 89 1.28 -8.24 4.44
N ILE A 90 2.26 -8.74 3.68
CA ILE A 90 2.12 -9.86 2.76
C ILE A 90 3.04 -10.97 3.28
N SER A 91 2.46 -12.05 3.79
CA SER A 91 3.22 -13.22 4.23
C SER A 91 3.40 -14.24 3.11
N GLY A 92 4.54 -14.91 3.04
CA GLY A 92 4.76 -15.92 2.01
C GLY A 92 4.65 -15.35 0.59
N VAL A 93 5.38 -14.26 0.33
CA VAL A 93 5.40 -13.53 -0.95
C VAL A 93 5.57 -14.49 -2.13
N GLN A 94 4.80 -14.28 -3.18
CA GLN A 94 4.81 -15.08 -4.40
C GLN A 94 5.26 -14.22 -5.60
N ALA A 95 5.59 -14.86 -6.73
CA ALA A 95 6.10 -14.14 -7.90
C ALA A 95 5.06 -13.17 -8.48
N GLU A 96 3.78 -13.54 -8.41
CA GLU A 96 2.63 -12.74 -8.81
C GLU A 96 2.33 -11.55 -7.89
N ASP A 97 3.03 -11.44 -6.76
CA ASP A 97 2.91 -10.31 -5.84
C ASP A 97 3.84 -9.14 -6.25
N ALA A 98 4.64 -9.31 -7.31
CA ALA A 98 5.43 -8.22 -7.90
C ALA A 98 4.50 -7.18 -8.55
N ALA A 99 4.40 -6.01 -7.91
CA ALA A 99 3.47 -4.94 -8.26
C ALA A 99 3.88 -3.63 -7.58
N VAL A 100 3.29 -2.52 -8.02
CA VAL A 100 3.28 -1.27 -7.26
C VAL A 100 2.10 -1.31 -6.28
N TYR A 101 2.36 -0.92 -5.03
CA TYR A 101 1.35 -0.85 -3.98
C TYR A 101 1.11 0.59 -3.60
N TYR A 102 -0.16 0.98 -3.49
CA TYR A 102 -0.55 2.34 -3.11
C TYR A 102 -1.44 2.29 -1.89
N CYS A 103 -1.20 3.19 -0.96
CA CYS A 103 -2.19 3.52 0.05
C CYS A 103 -2.98 4.76 -0.36
N GLN A 104 -4.25 4.75 0.02
CA GLN A 104 -5.17 5.86 -0.16
C GLN A 104 -5.74 6.23 1.19
N SER A 105 -5.87 7.53 1.43
CA SER A 105 -6.54 8.07 2.61
C SER A 105 -7.75 8.90 2.22
N PHE A 106 -8.81 8.82 3.02
CA PHE A 106 -10.02 9.64 2.87
C PHE A 106 -10.10 10.67 3.99
N HIS A 107 -10.13 11.94 3.59
CA HIS A 107 -10.06 13.08 4.49
C HIS A 107 -11.43 13.76 4.63
N TYR A 108 -12.00 13.71 5.83
CA TYR A 108 -13.20 14.46 6.21
C TYR A 108 -12.77 15.68 7.05
N PRO A 109 -13.35 16.89 6.89
CA PRO A 109 -14.61 17.25 6.21
C PRO A 109 -14.49 17.59 4.71
N ASN A 110 -13.27 17.73 4.17
CA ASN A 110 -13.07 18.15 2.78
C ASN A 110 -13.49 17.08 1.75
N SER A 111 -13.84 15.86 2.19
CA SER A 111 -14.28 14.72 1.36
C SER A 111 -13.32 14.40 0.21
N GLN A 112 -12.02 14.52 0.48
CA GLN A 112 -10.97 14.31 -0.52
C GLN A 112 -10.36 12.91 -0.38
N HIS A 113 -10.21 12.24 -1.52
CA HIS A 113 -9.37 11.04 -1.65
C HIS A 113 -7.96 11.49 -2.01
N VAL A 114 -6.98 11.14 -1.18
CA VAL A 114 -5.56 11.40 -1.43
C VAL A 114 -4.89 10.06 -1.73
N PHE A 115 -4.18 9.97 -2.85
CA PHE A 115 -3.50 8.78 -3.34
C PHE A 115 -1.99 9.05 -3.45
N THR A 116 -1.17 7.99 -3.34
CA THR A 116 0.27 8.06 -3.65
C THR A 116 0.61 7.74 -5.11
N GLN A 117 -0.31 7.99 -6.05
CA GLN A 117 -0.03 7.75 -7.46
C GLN A 117 1.00 8.75 -8.02
#